data_AF-A0A3B0V1W0-F1
#
_entry.id   AF-A0A3B0V1W0-F1
#
_cell.length_a   1.000
_cell.length_b   1.000
_cell.length_c   1.000
_cell.angle_alpha   90.00
_cell.angle_beta   90.00
_cell.angle_gamma   90.00
#
_symmetry.space_group_name_H-M   'P 1'
#
loop_
_entity.id
_entity.type
_entity.pdbx_description
1 polymer ?
#
loop_
_entity_poly.entity_id
_entity_poly.type
_entity_poly.pdbx_seq_one_letter_code
_entity_poly.pdbx_strand_id
1 'polypeptide(L)'
;MDIVLRQRINILIHLAEIESATSSSPEFEMIKRVAKGSNFSQKDLISLIKSPDPIGSFGALSESQKKIYMYNICELMSLIDLNQQKRLFCQELAYNLSYDINQMNMIFEEFRNRSQLQFG
;
A
#
# COMPACT_ATOMS: atom_id res chain seq x y z
N MET A 1 13.78 -10.99 6.73
CA MET A 1 13.17 -9.82 6.06
C MET A 1 11.70 -9.80 6.43
N ASP A 2 11.19 -8.66 6.90
CA ASP A 2 9.78 -8.53 7.27
C ASP A 2 8.91 -8.58 6.00
N ILE A 3 8.08 -9.63 5.90
CA ILE A 3 7.23 -9.92 4.74
C ILE A 3 6.16 -8.82 4.57
N VAL A 4 5.65 -8.29 5.68
CA VAL A 4 4.63 -7.24 5.69
C VAL A 4 5.21 -5.93 5.15
N LEU A 5 6.43 -5.61 5.57
CA LEU A 5 7.15 -4.42 5.13
C LEU A 5 7.48 -4.47 3.63
N ARG A 6 7.99 -5.60 3.13
CA ARG A 6 8.25 -5.77 1.69
C ARG A 6 6.97 -5.65 0.87
N GLN A 7 5.86 -6.22 1.35
CA GLN A 7 4.55 -6.07 0.70
C GLN A 7 4.08 -4.62 0.66
N ARG A 8 4.20 -3.86 1.76
CA ARG A 8 3.85 -2.43 1.79
C ARG A 8 4.63 -1.64 0.73
N ILE A 9 5.94 -1.85 0.67
CA ILE A 9 6.80 -1.18 -0.32
C ILE A 9 6.40 -1.61 -1.74
N ASN A 10 6.09 -2.89 -1.95
CA ASN A 10 5.66 -3.38 -3.26
C ASN A 10 4.35 -2.71 -3.73
N ILE A 11 3.33 -2.63 -2.86
CA ILE A 11 2.06 -1.95 -3.18
C ILE A 11 2.31 -0.48 -3.54
N LEU A 12 3.17 0.20 -2.77
CA LEU A 12 3.53 1.59 -3.03
C LEU A 12 4.24 1.79 -4.37
N ILE A 13 5.11 0.85 -4.77
CA ILE A 13 5.77 0.90 -6.08
C ILE A 13 4.73 0.79 -7.20
N HIS A 14 3.82 -0.18 -7.12
CA HIS A 14 2.74 -0.32 -8.10
C HIS A 14 1.83 0.92 -8.15
N LEU A 15 1.52 1.52 -6.99
CA LEU A 15 0.78 2.79 -6.93
C LEU A 15 1.53 3.95 -7.59
N ALA A 16 2.85 4.02 -7.43
CA ALA A 16 3.70 5.01 -8.07
C ALA A 16 3.81 4.80 -9.58
N GLU A 17 3.67 3.56 -10.08
CA GLU A 17 3.70 3.27 -11.52
C GLU A 17 2.42 3.68 -12.26
N ILE A 18 1.27 3.74 -11.57
CA ILE A 18 -0.02 4.17 -12.17
C ILE A 18 0.06 5.59 -12.73
N GLU A 19 0.74 6.48 -12.02
CA GLU A 19 1.03 7.84 -12.48
C GLU A 19 2.53 7.96 -12.67
N SER A 20 3.02 7.93 -13.92
CA SER A 20 4.41 8.20 -14.35
C SER A 20 5.31 8.62 -13.19
N ALA A 21 5.89 7.64 -12.50
CA ALA A 21 6.59 7.82 -11.24
C ALA A 21 7.66 8.91 -11.38
N THR A 22 7.39 10.10 -10.86
CA THR A 22 8.43 11.11 -10.65
C THR A 22 9.02 10.91 -9.27
N SER A 23 10.33 11.13 -9.11
CA SER A 23 11.05 11.02 -7.84
C SER A 23 10.54 11.94 -6.71
N SER A 24 9.49 12.72 -6.99
CA SER A 24 8.84 13.68 -6.11
C SER A 24 7.37 13.33 -5.82
N SER A 25 6.88 12.16 -6.24
CA SER A 25 5.50 11.76 -5.97
C SER A 25 5.32 11.43 -4.47
N PRO A 26 4.12 11.68 -3.89
CA PRO A 26 3.82 11.31 -2.51
C PRO A 26 4.10 9.82 -2.20
N GLU A 27 3.88 8.94 -3.17
CA GLU A 27 4.14 7.51 -3.07
C GLU A 27 5.63 7.23 -2.92
N PHE A 28 6.49 7.90 -3.71
CA PHE A 28 7.94 7.71 -3.63
C PHE A 28 8.53 8.22 -2.31
N GLU A 29 8.03 9.33 -1.79
CA GLU A 29 8.39 9.79 -0.45
C GLU A 29 7.92 8.82 0.64
N MET A 30 6.73 8.24 0.48
CA MET A 30 6.23 7.21 1.39
C MET A 30 7.06 5.92 1.34
N ILE A 31 7.50 5.48 0.16
CA ILE A 31 8.43 4.35 -0.02
C ILE A 31 9.71 4.60 0.79
N LYS A 32 10.32 5.77 0.64
CA LYS A 32 11.53 6.14 1.39
C LYS A 32 11.27 6.18 2.90
N ARG A 33 10.12 6.71 3.33
CA ARG A 33 9.77 6.82 4.75
C ARG A 33 9.61 5.45 5.40
N VAL A 34 8.87 4.56 4.75
CA VAL A 34 8.64 3.18 5.20
C VAL A 34 9.95 2.39 5.22
N ALA A 35 10.80 2.55 4.21
CA ALA A 35 12.11 1.89 4.15
C ALA A 35 13.12 2.45 5.16
N LYS A 36 13.15 3.77 5.42
CA LYS A 36 14.06 4.38 6.40
C LYS A 36 13.69 4.05 7.84
N GLY A 37 12.41 3.85 8.13
CA GLY A 37 11.93 3.48 9.47
C GLY A 37 12.17 2.01 9.83
N SER A 38 12.88 1.24 9.00
CA SER A 38 12.99 -0.22 9.12
C SER A 38 14.38 -0.73 8.72
N ASN A 39 14.66 -2.01 9.02
CA ASN A 39 15.89 -2.70 8.59
C ASN A 39 15.84 -3.11 7.10
N PHE A 40 15.22 -2.30 6.24
CA PHE A 40 15.14 -2.58 4.80
C PHE A 40 16.42 -2.07 4.12
N SER A 41 17.21 -2.96 3.53
CA SER A 41 18.47 -2.55 2.92
C SER A 41 18.19 -1.68 1.68
N GLN A 42 19.01 -0.64 1.47
CA GLN A 42 18.88 0.19 0.26
C GLN A 42 19.05 -0.63 -1.02
N LYS A 43 19.87 -1.69 -0.97
CA LYS A 43 20.08 -2.58 -2.11
C LYS A 43 18.79 -3.34 -2.46
N ASP A 44 18.08 -3.85 -1.46
CA ASP A 44 16.80 -4.55 -1.66
C ASP A 44 15.70 -3.57 -2.09
N LEU A 45 15.76 -2.31 -1.64
CA LEU A 45 14.83 -1.28 -2.06
C LEU A 45 15.00 -0.95 -3.54
N ILE A 46 16.24 -0.74 -3.96
CA ILE A 46 16.58 -0.43 -5.36
C ILE A 46 16.23 -1.62 -6.26
N SER A 47 16.47 -2.86 -5.82
CA SER A 47 16.10 -4.04 -6.61
C SER A 47 14.57 -4.15 -6.75
N LEU A 48 13.82 -3.93 -5.67
CA LEU A 48 12.36 -3.99 -5.69
C LEU A 48 11.74 -2.86 -6.52
N ILE A 49 12.29 -1.65 -6.48
CA ILE A 49 11.83 -0.54 -7.34
C ILE A 49 12.09 -0.84 -8.82
N LYS A 50 13.22 -1.48 -9.15
CA LYS A 50 13.57 -1.82 -10.54
C LYS A 50 12.78 -3.01 -11.08
N SER A 51 12.36 -3.91 -10.20
CA SER A 51 11.65 -5.13 -10.53
C SER A 51 10.66 -5.45 -9.41
N PRO A 52 9.51 -4.75 -9.36
CA PRO A 52 8.50 -4.99 -8.33
C PRO A 52 8.01 -6.43 -8.41
N ASP A 53 7.70 -7.01 -7.24
CA ASP A 53 7.08 -8.32 -7.20
C ASP A 53 5.69 -8.23 -7.85
N PRO A 54 5.26 -9.23 -8.63
CA PRO A 54 3.92 -9.25 -9.16
C PRO A 54 2.92 -9.27 -8.01
N ILE A 55 1.82 -8.54 -8.17
CA ILE A 55 0.67 -8.65 -7.29
C ILE A 55 -0.03 -9.97 -7.64
N GLY A 56 0.42 -11.05 -6.99
CA GLY A 56 -0.08 -12.39 -7.24
C GLY A 56 -1.51 -12.64 -6.76
N SER A 57 -2.03 -13.83 -7.05
CA SER A 57 -3.32 -14.29 -6.52
C SER A 57 -3.26 -14.41 -4.99
N PHE A 58 -4.13 -13.67 -4.30
CA PHE A 58 -4.26 -13.73 -2.84
C PHE A 58 -5.01 -14.98 -2.34
N GLY A 59 -5.33 -15.92 -3.22
CA GLY A 59 -6.08 -17.14 -2.88
C GLY A 59 -5.38 -18.05 -1.86
N ALA A 60 -4.05 -17.97 -1.76
CA ALA A 60 -3.25 -18.76 -0.81
C ALA A 60 -2.99 -18.06 0.54
N LEU A 61 -3.41 -16.80 0.71
CA LEU A 61 -3.24 -16.08 1.97
C LEU A 61 -4.28 -16.52 3.00
N SER A 62 -3.85 -16.69 4.25
CA SER A 62 -4.77 -16.87 5.37
C SER A 62 -5.62 -15.62 5.60
N GLU A 63 -6.77 -15.74 6.25
CA GLU A 63 -7.63 -14.59 6.56
C GLU A 63 -6.89 -13.49 7.33
N SER A 64 -6.01 -13.86 8.27
CA SER A 64 -5.19 -12.89 9.01
C SER A 64 -4.23 -12.14 8.09
N GLN A 65 -3.62 -12.83 7.13
CA GLN A 65 -2.72 -12.20 6.15
C GLN A 65 -3.49 -11.29 5.19
N LYS A 66 -4.68 -11.71 4.74
CA LYS A 66 -5.57 -10.88 3.91
C LYS A 66 -5.97 -9.60 4.65
N LYS A 67 -6.32 -9.72 5.94
CA LYS A 67 -6.64 -8.58 6.78
C LYS A 67 -5.47 -7.61 6.93
N ILE A 68 -4.27 -8.11 7.19
CA ILE A 68 -3.07 -7.27 7.26
C ILE A 68 -2.84 -6.53 5.93
N TYR A 69 -3.02 -7.22 4.80
CA TYR A 69 -2.87 -6.63 3.48
C TYR A 69 -3.91 -5.52 3.22
N MET A 70 -5.17 -5.78 3.57
CA MET A 70 -6.26 -4.80 3.44
C MET A 70 -6.02 -3.56 4.29
N TYR A 71 -5.59 -3.74 5.54
CA TYR A 71 -5.24 -2.63 6.43
C TYR A 71 -4.07 -1.82 5.89
N ASN A 72 -3.07 -2.47 5.30
CA ASN A 72 -1.97 -1.78 4.63
C ASN A 72 -2.46 -0.94 3.45
N ILE A 73 -3.33 -1.47 2.59
CA ILE A 73 -3.91 -0.70 1.47
C ILE A 73 -4.64 0.54 1.99
N CYS A 74 -5.56 0.37 2.94
CA CYS A 74 -6.34 1.48 3.50
C CYS A 74 -5.49 2.53 4.23
N GLU A 75 -4.47 2.09 4.97
CA GLU A 75 -3.53 3.01 5.61
C GLU A 75 -2.78 3.83 4.56
N LEU A 76 -2.22 3.17 3.53
CA LEU A 76 -1.51 3.86 2.44
C LEU A 76 -2.41 4.86 1.72
N MET A 77 -3.64 4.45 1.39
CA MET A 77 -4.67 5.29 0.80
C MET A 77 -4.97 6.54 1.64
N SER A 78 -4.88 6.46 2.97
CA SER A 78 -5.16 7.59 3.86
C SER A 78 -4.04 8.63 3.90
N LEU A 79 -2.85 8.26 3.41
CA LEU A 79 -1.63 9.05 3.49
C LEU A 79 -1.19 9.67 2.15
N ILE A 80 -1.74 9.19 1.03
CA ILE A 80 -1.47 9.70 -0.32
C ILE A 80 -2.72 10.31 -0.92
N ASP A 81 -2.54 11.27 -1.85
CA ASP A 81 -3.68 11.78 -2.60
C ASP A 81 -4.13 10.73 -3.64
N LEU A 82 -5.43 10.45 -3.67
CA LEU A 82 -6.00 9.37 -4.45
C LEU A 82 -6.76 9.92 -5.65
N ASN A 83 -6.10 9.89 -6.80
CA ASN A 83 -6.76 10.06 -8.09
C ASN A 83 -7.65 8.84 -8.42
N GLN A 84 -8.44 8.94 -9.50
CA GLN A 84 -9.39 7.89 -9.88
C GLN A 84 -8.72 6.54 -10.18
N GLN A 85 -7.56 6.54 -10.84
CA GLN A 85 -6.86 5.31 -11.22
C GLN A 85 -6.29 4.57 -10.00
N LYS A 86 -5.70 5.31 -9.04
CA LYS A 86 -5.20 4.76 -7.78
C LYS A 86 -6.32 4.15 -6.94
N ARG A 87 -7.51 4.79 -6.92
CA ARG A 87 -8.70 4.22 -6.24
C ARG A 87 -9.14 2.91 -6.88
N LEU A 88 -9.23 2.87 -8.21
CA LEU A 88 -9.61 1.65 -8.94
C LEU A 88 -8.64 0.52 -8.65
N PHE A 89 -7.34 0.77 -8.68
CA PHE A 89 -6.32 -0.21 -8.32
C PHE A 89 -6.50 -0.75 -6.90
N CYS A 90 -6.66 0.13 -5.90
CA CYS A 90 -6.89 -0.32 -4.53
C CYS A 90 -8.19 -1.14 -4.38
N GLN A 91 -9.24 -0.79 -5.13
CA GLN A 91 -10.50 -1.55 -5.16
C GLN A 91 -10.33 -2.94 -5.79
N GLU A 92 -9.54 -3.05 -6.87
CA GLU A 92 -9.20 -4.34 -7.48
C GLU A 92 -8.40 -5.22 -6.52
N LEU A 93 -7.45 -4.64 -5.77
CA LEU A 93 -6.72 -5.37 -4.73
C LEU A 93 -7.65 -5.87 -3.63
N ALA A 94 -8.55 -5.02 -3.15
CA ALA A 94 -9.54 -5.39 -2.12
C ALA A 94 -10.44 -6.51 -2.61
N TYR A 95 -10.94 -6.43 -3.84
CA TYR A 95 -11.75 -7.46 -4.46
C TYR A 95 -10.99 -8.80 -4.55
N ASN A 96 -9.72 -8.78 -4.96
CA ASN A 96 -8.89 -9.98 -5.03
C ASN A 96 -8.59 -10.57 -3.64
N LEU A 97 -8.65 -9.76 -2.58
CA LEU A 97 -8.56 -10.20 -1.17
C LEU A 97 -9.90 -10.69 -0.61
N SER A 98 -10.97 -10.70 -1.43
CA SER A 98 -12.34 -11.04 -1.03
C SER A 98 -13.01 -10.01 -0.11
N TYR A 99 -12.58 -8.75 -0.17
CA TYR A 99 -13.26 -7.62 0.48
C TYR A 99 -14.13 -6.89 -0.52
N ASP A 100 -15.35 -6.53 -0.10
CA ASP A 100 -16.20 -5.62 -0.87
C ASP A 100 -15.85 -4.15 -0.61
N ILE A 101 -16.41 -3.28 -1.45
CA ILE A 101 -16.18 -1.83 -1.38
C ILE A 101 -16.65 -1.20 -0.05
N ASN A 102 -17.70 -1.75 0.58
CA ASN A 102 -18.21 -1.21 1.84
C ASN A 102 -17.25 -1.51 2.98
N GLN A 103 -16.74 -2.74 3.04
CA GLN A 103 -15.73 -3.15 4.01
C GLN A 103 -14.44 -2.33 3.84
N MET A 104 -13.99 -2.15 2.60
CA MET A 104 -12.83 -1.31 2.29
C MET A 104 -13.05 0.15 2.73
N ASN A 105 -14.20 0.75 2.39
CA ASN A 105 -14.51 2.13 2.75
C ASN A 105 -14.58 2.31 4.27
N MET A 106 -15.16 1.36 4.99
CA MET A 106 -15.24 1.40 6.45
C MET A 106 -13.84 1.42 7.10
N ILE A 107 -12.93 0.55 6.64
CA ILE A 107 -11.55 0.51 7.14
C ILE A 107 -10.81 1.80 6.75
N PHE A 108 -11.00 2.28 5.53
CA PHE A 108 -10.38 3.53 5.07
C PHE A 108 -10.81 4.73 5.91
N GLU A 109 -12.10 4.89 6.20
CA GLU A 109 -12.60 5.96 7.06
C GLU A 109 -12.09 5.83 8.51
N GLU A 110 -11.92 4.61 9.03
CA GLU A 110 -11.26 4.37 10.34
C GLU A 110 -9.84 4.96 10.36
N PHE A 111 -9.04 4.70 9.32
CA PHE A 111 -7.69 5.27 9.20
C PHE A 111 -7.72 6.79 9.03
N ARG A 112 -8.62 7.32 8.20
CA ARG A 112 -8.75 8.76 7.98
C ARG A 112 -9.08 9.51 9.27
N ASN A 113 -10.01 8.99 10.05
CA ASN A 113 -10.40 9.57 11.34
C ASN A 113 -9.25 9.51 12.36
N ARG A 114 -8.46 8.42 12.39
CA ARG A 114 -7.26 8.32 13.23
C ARG A 114 -6.19 9.34 12.85
N SER A 115 -5.96 9.55 11.55
CA SER A 115 -5.00 10.53 11.07
C SER A 115 -5.44 11.97 11.40
N GLN A 116 -6.74 12.28 11.37
CA GLN A 116 -7.26 13.59 11.77
C GLN A 116 -7.12 13.87 13.27
N LEU A 117 -7.24 12.84 14.12
CA LEU A 117 -7.08 12.97 15.57
C LEU A 117 -5.63 13.21 16.02
N GLN A 118 -4.63 12.98 15.17
CA GLN A 118 -3.21 13.25 15.49
C GLN A 118 -2.75 14.67 15.14
N PHE A 119 -3.60 15.46 14.48
CA PHE A 119 -3.31 16.84 14.08
C PHE A 119 -4.38 17.85 14.55
N GLY A 120 -5.24 17.45 15.49
CA GLY A 120 -6.25 18.31 16.14
C GLY A 120 -5.78 18.85 17.48
#